data_AF-A0A7C6E5Q6-F1
#
_entry.id   AF-A0A7C6E5Q6-F1
#
_cell.length_a   1.000
_cell.length_b   1.000
_cell.length_c   1.000
_cell.angle_alpha   90.00
_cell.angle_beta   90.00
_cell.angle_gamma   90.00
#
_symmetry.space_group_name_H-M   'P 1'
#
loop_
_entity.id
_entity.type
_entity.pdbx_description
1 polymer ?
#
loop_
_entity_poly.entity_id
_entity_poly.type
_entity_poly.pdbx_seq_one_letter_code
_entity_poly.pdbx_strand_id
1 'polypeptide(L)'
;MRAVGLWLVGACALAADLFTGYDVARLKYVGPGEWRLPATPIWVYEYSLLRVRYRASGLAPSADPLLSLRPGSVGPVTPGGTNPENPFAMGGPVIAISAQDLVADGRSRTFEVDLRPKLRTAQMDQLVWRLPAGARLEIEELEFRAPASPVPCEGPPLPKQATPLRAYGPLACGEAPATSLRGQGAIRIQVGGARGRSLYLSLTANYPAVTNFRPGQPADRWRIRESSDTATVIARLDYEGFQEEQFPLLLAEQRHVVLNRKPALYVLALDPERRLRSVELWDRSEHVQVVLHAAGISNAAAPEAQEEALPQAPAASAHPVRQPSLEGSVWFRIQPSPGKAAPPAGALQPELKVTPSAQGRLANFSVTNKAREPVEFELIFPALQVRVAEDPGSVYYVFPRQGAVISRAERSWSATYTANFPL
;
A
#
# COMPACT_ATOMS: atom_id res chain seq x y z
N MET A 1 -9.30 -35.83 43.82
CA MET A 1 -8.07 -35.47 43.09
C MET A 1 -8.11 -36.12 41.72
N ARG A 2 -8.39 -35.37 40.65
CA ARG A 2 -8.32 -35.83 39.26
C ARG A 2 -7.38 -34.88 38.52
N ALA A 3 -6.24 -35.41 38.06
CA ALA A 3 -5.26 -34.66 37.29
C ALA A 3 -5.83 -34.38 35.90
N VAL A 4 -5.98 -33.10 35.56
CA VAL A 4 -6.27 -32.63 34.21
C VAL A 4 -4.93 -32.51 33.49
N GLY A 5 -4.64 -33.47 32.61
CA GLY A 5 -3.49 -33.43 31.72
C GLY A 5 -3.68 -32.35 30.66
N LEU A 6 -2.94 -31.26 30.80
CA LEU A 6 -2.85 -30.19 29.81
C LEU A 6 -1.97 -30.69 28.65
N TRP A 7 -2.60 -31.13 27.56
CA TRP A 7 -1.89 -31.44 26.32
C TRP A 7 -1.51 -30.13 25.62
N LEU A 8 -0.25 -29.73 25.76
CA LEU A 8 0.39 -28.73 24.91
C LEU A 8 0.47 -29.28 23.48
N VAL A 9 -0.49 -28.92 22.64
CA VAL A 9 -0.36 -29.07 21.19
C VAL A 9 0.63 -28.01 20.72
N GLY A 10 1.90 -28.39 20.64
CA GLY A 10 2.93 -27.59 19.97
C GLY A 10 2.60 -27.52 18.48
N ALA A 11 1.93 -26.46 18.06
CA ALA A 11 1.90 -26.08 16.65
C ALA A 11 3.31 -25.60 16.29
N CYS A 12 4.13 -26.48 15.72
CA CYS A 12 5.27 -26.03 14.92
C CYS A 12 4.69 -25.23 13.75
N ALA A 13 4.55 -23.91 13.94
CA ALA A 13 4.43 -23.00 12.84
C ALA A 13 5.70 -23.18 12.01
N LEU A 14 5.56 -23.72 10.81
CA LEU A 14 6.62 -23.66 9.81
C LEU A 14 7.00 -22.18 9.71
N ALA A 15 8.28 -21.87 9.93
CA ALA A 15 8.77 -20.50 9.79
C ALA A 15 8.41 -20.03 8.38
N ALA A 16 7.50 -19.08 8.29
CA ALA A 16 7.10 -18.54 7.00
C ALA A 16 8.33 -17.91 6.34
N ASP A 17 8.47 -18.14 5.04
CA ASP A 17 9.60 -17.67 4.26
C ASP A 17 9.22 -16.44 3.44
N LEU A 18 10.22 -15.70 2.95
CA LEU A 18 10.01 -14.56 2.06
C LEU A 18 9.44 -14.95 0.69
N PHE A 19 9.49 -16.24 0.35
CA PHE A 19 8.95 -16.73 -0.90
C PHE A 19 7.43 -16.76 -0.85
N THR A 20 6.79 -16.76 0.31
CA THR A 20 5.34 -16.86 0.43
C THR A 20 4.71 -15.48 0.48
N GLY A 21 3.97 -15.12 -0.57
CA GLY A 21 3.28 -13.82 -0.68
C GLY A 21 1.83 -13.87 -0.19
N TYR A 22 1.21 -15.05 -0.24
CA TYR A 22 -0.13 -15.29 0.27
C TYR A 22 -0.26 -16.77 0.67
N ASP A 23 -0.93 -17.04 1.77
CA ASP A 23 -1.26 -18.39 2.21
C ASP A 23 -2.64 -18.46 2.88
N VAL A 24 -3.27 -19.62 2.74
CA VAL A 24 -4.50 -20.00 3.46
C VAL A 24 -4.47 -21.49 3.75
N ALA A 25 -5.05 -21.89 4.88
CA ALA A 25 -5.00 -23.28 5.35
C ALA A 25 -6.36 -23.76 5.87
N ARG A 26 -6.52 -25.09 5.93
CA ARG A 26 -7.65 -25.78 6.57
C ARG A 26 -9.02 -25.44 5.99
N LEU A 27 -9.12 -25.31 4.66
CA LEU A 27 -10.40 -25.10 3.98
C LEU A 27 -11.07 -26.44 3.67
N LYS A 28 -12.40 -26.51 3.77
CA LYS A 28 -13.19 -27.72 3.50
C LYS A 28 -14.39 -27.39 2.66
N TYR A 29 -14.56 -28.13 1.56
CA TYR A 29 -15.65 -27.95 0.61
C TYR A 29 -16.32 -29.29 0.31
N VAL A 30 -17.64 -29.26 0.17
CA VAL A 30 -18.47 -30.42 -0.22
C VAL A 30 -19.43 -29.96 -1.30
N GLY A 31 -19.36 -30.58 -2.47
CA GLY A 31 -20.16 -30.21 -3.63
C GLY A 31 -21.57 -30.83 -3.64
N PRO A 32 -22.50 -30.25 -4.44
CA PRO A 32 -22.23 -29.17 -5.40
C PRO A 32 -22.20 -27.79 -4.72
N GLY A 33 -21.34 -26.89 -5.19
CA GLY A 33 -21.29 -25.52 -4.67
C GLY A 33 -20.24 -24.63 -5.30
N GLU A 34 -20.39 -23.32 -5.07
CA GLU A 34 -19.39 -22.29 -5.37
C GLU A 34 -19.07 -21.54 -4.07
N TRP A 35 -17.78 -21.40 -3.76
CA TRP A 35 -17.29 -20.65 -2.61
C TRP A 35 -16.35 -19.55 -3.08
N ARG A 36 -16.62 -18.33 -2.62
CA ARG A 36 -15.81 -17.16 -2.93
C ARG A 36 -15.08 -16.73 -1.66
N LEU A 37 -13.76 -16.75 -1.70
CA LEU A 37 -12.91 -16.25 -0.62
C LEU A 37 -12.33 -14.90 -1.07
N PRO A 38 -12.75 -13.78 -0.48
CA PRO A 38 -12.06 -12.51 -0.68
C PRO A 38 -10.65 -12.62 -0.11
N ALA A 39 -9.70 -11.98 -0.76
CA ALA A 39 -8.31 -11.92 -0.35
C ALA A 39 -7.85 -10.47 -0.36
N THR A 40 -6.97 -10.14 0.58
CA THR A 40 -6.01 -9.05 0.38
C THR A 40 -5.23 -9.32 -0.91
N PRO A 41 -4.73 -8.28 -1.62
CA PRO A 41 -4.20 -8.45 -2.97
C PRO A 41 -3.13 -9.54 -3.01
N ILE A 42 -3.42 -10.59 -3.78
CA ILE A 42 -2.49 -11.67 -4.09
C ILE A 42 -1.65 -11.18 -5.26
N TRP A 43 -0.38 -10.90 -5.02
CA TRP A 43 0.58 -10.39 -6.01
C TRP A 43 1.07 -11.49 -6.97
N VAL A 44 0.14 -12.05 -7.75
CA VAL A 44 0.35 -13.25 -8.57
C VAL A 44 1.44 -13.13 -9.61
N TYR A 45 1.85 -11.94 -10.04
CA TYR A 45 2.97 -11.82 -10.98
C TYR A 45 4.33 -12.13 -10.32
N GLU A 46 4.57 -11.61 -9.12
CA GLU A 46 5.79 -11.90 -8.36
C GLU A 46 5.68 -13.27 -7.66
N TYR A 47 4.52 -13.56 -7.08
CA TYR A 47 4.22 -14.79 -6.36
C TYR A 47 3.33 -15.70 -7.22
N SER A 48 3.91 -16.19 -8.31
CA SER A 48 3.19 -16.89 -9.38
C SER A 48 3.09 -18.41 -9.24
N LEU A 49 3.90 -19.00 -8.37
CA LEU A 49 3.88 -20.44 -8.13
C LEU A 49 2.75 -20.77 -7.16
N LEU A 50 1.67 -21.34 -7.66
CA LEU A 50 0.58 -21.83 -6.82
C LEU A 50 0.94 -23.23 -6.34
N ARG A 51 1.01 -23.41 -5.02
CA ARG A 51 1.18 -24.70 -4.37
C ARG A 51 -0.02 -25.01 -3.49
N VAL A 52 -0.58 -26.20 -3.62
CA VAL A 52 -1.75 -26.64 -2.86
C VAL A 52 -1.51 -28.03 -2.31
N ARG A 53 -1.55 -28.17 -0.98
CA ARG A 53 -1.62 -29.45 -0.31
C ARG A 53 -3.08 -29.76 0.04
N TYR A 54 -3.59 -30.89 -0.44
CA TYR A 54 -5.02 -31.17 -0.43
C TYR A 54 -5.36 -32.66 -0.25
N ARG A 55 -6.62 -32.94 0.05
CA ARG A 55 -7.28 -34.24 -0.10
C ARG A 55 -8.55 -34.05 -0.92
N ALA A 56 -8.71 -34.82 -1.98
CA ALA A 56 -9.89 -34.78 -2.83
C ALA A 56 -10.54 -36.16 -2.92
N SER A 57 -11.86 -36.22 -3.05
CA SER A 57 -12.61 -37.45 -3.33
C SER A 57 -13.88 -37.14 -4.11
N GLY A 58 -14.43 -38.11 -4.85
CA GLY A 58 -15.67 -37.94 -5.60
C GLY A 58 -15.59 -36.93 -6.75
N LEU A 59 -14.39 -36.66 -7.24
CA LEU A 59 -14.12 -35.74 -8.34
C LEU A 59 -13.76 -36.55 -9.59
N ALA A 60 -14.59 -36.48 -10.63
CA ALA A 60 -14.29 -37.08 -11.93
C ALA A 60 -13.30 -36.20 -12.71
N PRO A 61 -12.36 -36.78 -13.46
CA PRO A 61 -11.47 -36.00 -14.33
C PRO A 61 -12.29 -35.23 -15.37
N SER A 62 -12.18 -33.89 -15.35
CA SER A 62 -12.77 -33.02 -16.38
C SER A 62 -11.94 -31.74 -16.50
N ALA A 63 -12.13 -31.02 -17.61
CA ALA A 63 -11.54 -29.70 -17.81
C ALA A 63 -12.27 -28.59 -17.02
N ASP A 64 -13.28 -28.93 -16.22
CA ASP A 64 -14.06 -27.95 -15.47
C ASP A 64 -13.18 -27.24 -14.43
N PRO A 65 -13.33 -25.92 -14.25
CA PRO A 65 -12.55 -25.16 -13.30
C PRO A 65 -12.92 -25.55 -11.86
N LEU A 66 -11.93 -25.94 -11.07
CA LEU A 66 -12.06 -26.12 -9.63
C LEU A 66 -11.68 -24.88 -8.85
N LEU A 67 -10.53 -24.27 -9.18
CA LEU A 67 -10.08 -23.01 -8.62
C LEU A 67 -9.89 -22.00 -9.74
N SER A 68 -10.63 -20.91 -9.66
CA SER A 68 -10.45 -19.73 -10.49
C SER A 68 -9.99 -18.54 -9.63
N LEU A 69 -9.04 -17.77 -10.15
CA LEU A 69 -8.59 -16.51 -9.56
C LEU A 69 -9.29 -15.37 -10.28
N ARG A 70 -9.82 -14.40 -9.52
CA ARG A 70 -10.40 -13.20 -10.13
C ARG A 70 -9.48 -12.01 -9.90
N PRO A 71 -9.30 -11.17 -10.94
CA PRO A 71 -8.51 -9.96 -10.82
C PRO A 71 -9.23 -8.98 -9.89
N GLY A 72 -8.46 -8.32 -9.04
CA GLY A 72 -8.94 -7.19 -8.26
C GLY A 72 -8.67 -5.85 -8.92
N SER A 73 -9.49 -4.85 -8.59
CA SER A 73 -9.21 -3.47 -9.00
C SER A 73 -8.11 -2.85 -8.15
N VAL A 74 -7.16 -2.17 -8.79
CA VAL A 74 -6.11 -1.37 -8.13
C VAL A 74 -6.37 0.14 -8.18
N GLY A 75 -7.56 0.56 -8.65
CA GLY A 75 -7.89 1.96 -8.82
C GLY A 75 -9.36 2.21 -9.19
N PRO A 76 -9.73 3.49 -9.43
CA PRO A 76 -11.06 3.84 -9.90
C PRO A 76 -11.29 3.19 -11.27
N VAL A 77 -12.14 2.17 -11.30
CA VAL A 77 -12.53 1.50 -12.53
C VAL A 77 -13.73 2.21 -13.13
N THR A 78 -13.61 2.60 -14.39
CA THR A 78 -14.78 3.00 -15.19
C THR A 78 -15.53 1.73 -15.57
N PRO A 79 -16.75 1.50 -15.06
CA PRO A 79 -17.54 0.33 -15.46
C PRO A 79 -17.73 0.30 -16.99
N GLY A 80 -17.40 -0.82 -17.63
CA GLY A 80 -17.45 -0.95 -19.09
C GLY A 80 -16.26 -0.35 -19.87
N GLY A 81 -15.26 0.21 -19.19
CA GLY A 81 -14.04 0.69 -19.83
C GLY A 81 -13.24 -0.46 -20.45
N THR A 82 -12.94 -0.37 -21.75
CA THR A 82 -12.13 -1.33 -22.50
C THR A 82 -10.64 -0.97 -22.54
N ASN A 83 -10.23 0.03 -21.76
CA ASN A 83 -8.84 0.46 -21.73
C ASN A 83 -7.95 -0.68 -21.21
N PRO A 84 -6.74 -0.86 -21.78
CA PRO A 84 -5.81 -1.91 -21.39
C PRO A 84 -5.41 -1.86 -19.90
N GLU A 85 -5.66 -0.74 -19.22
CA GLU A 85 -5.33 -0.54 -17.82
C GLU A 85 -6.43 -1.03 -16.87
N ASN A 86 -7.63 -1.34 -17.39
CA ASN A 86 -8.71 -1.92 -16.60
C ASN A 86 -8.45 -3.43 -16.39
N PRO A 87 -8.18 -3.87 -15.15
CA PRO A 87 -7.88 -5.28 -14.87
C PRO A 87 -9.04 -6.22 -15.22
N PHE A 88 -10.28 -5.72 -15.22
CA PHE A 88 -11.46 -6.48 -15.62
C PHE A 88 -11.63 -6.58 -17.14
N ALA A 89 -11.05 -5.66 -17.91
CA ALA A 89 -11.09 -5.71 -19.37
C ALA A 89 -10.03 -6.64 -19.96
N MET A 90 -8.86 -6.75 -19.31
CA MET A 90 -7.73 -7.54 -19.82
C MET A 90 -7.61 -8.96 -19.24
N GLY A 91 -8.14 -9.21 -18.04
CA GLY A 91 -7.74 -10.38 -17.27
C GLY A 91 -8.87 -11.15 -16.62
N GLY A 92 -9.91 -11.49 -17.38
CA GLY A 92 -11.00 -12.36 -16.91
C GLY A 92 -10.52 -13.59 -16.12
N PRO A 93 -11.42 -14.25 -15.35
CA PRO A 93 -11.03 -15.23 -14.35
C PRO A 93 -9.98 -16.24 -14.85
N VAL A 94 -8.89 -16.39 -14.11
CA VAL A 94 -7.80 -17.31 -14.45
C VAL A 94 -8.09 -18.67 -13.83
N ILE A 95 -8.24 -19.71 -14.67
CA ILE A 95 -8.38 -21.09 -14.18
C ILE A 95 -7.01 -21.56 -13.69
N ALA A 96 -6.84 -21.58 -12.36
CA ALA A 96 -5.61 -22.03 -11.72
C ALA A 96 -5.56 -23.56 -11.65
N ILE A 97 -6.68 -24.19 -11.27
CA ILE A 97 -6.82 -25.64 -11.11
C ILE A 97 -8.11 -26.10 -11.79
N SER A 98 -8.03 -27.14 -12.61
CA SER A 98 -9.16 -27.89 -13.18
C SER A 98 -9.34 -29.24 -12.49
N ALA A 99 -10.48 -29.90 -12.69
CA ALA A 99 -10.77 -31.17 -12.01
C ALA A 99 -9.76 -32.29 -12.35
N GLN A 100 -9.32 -32.34 -13.60
CA GLN A 100 -8.30 -33.30 -14.06
C GLN A 100 -6.90 -33.06 -13.46
N ASP A 101 -6.63 -31.87 -12.91
CA ASP A 101 -5.32 -31.55 -12.32
C ASP A 101 -5.14 -32.20 -10.92
N LEU A 102 -6.25 -32.60 -10.28
CA LEU A 102 -6.24 -33.17 -8.93
C LEU A 102 -6.53 -34.68 -8.94
N VAL A 103 -5.84 -35.41 -8.07
CA VAL A 103 -6.07 -36.84 -7.83
C VAL A 103 -7.07 -36.99 -6.68
N ALA A 104 -8.19 -37.68 -6.94
CA ALA A 104 -9.33 -37.76 -6.03
C ALA A 104 -9.42 -39.09 -5.25
N ASP A 105 -8.32 -39.51 -4.64
CA ASP A 105 -8.19 -40.80 -3.91
C ASP A 105 -8.37 -40.69 -2.38
N GLY A 106 -8.75 -39.52 -1.88
CA GLY A 106 -8.91 -39.20 -0.46
C GLY A 106 -7.60 -39.06 0.31
N ARG A 107 -6.44 -39.22 -0.33
CA ARG A 107 -5.12 -39.11 0.32
C ARG A 107 -4.60 -37.68 0.24
N SER A 108 -3.64 -37.36 1.12
CA SER A 108 -2.92 -36.09 1.06
C SER A 108 -2.02 -36.06 -0.17
N ARG A 109 -2.19 -35.04 -1.01
CA ARG A 109 -1.46 -34.80 -2.25
C ARG A 109 -0.97 -33.35 -2.28
N THR A 110 0.07 -33.09 -3.06
CA THR A 110 0.53 -31.72 -3.37
C THR A 110 0.39 -31.50 -4.87
N PHE A 111 -0.21 -30.38 -5.25
CA PHE A 111 -0.27 -29.87 -6.60
C PHE A 111 0.52 -28.55 -6.66
N GLU A 112 1.28 -28.36 -7.73
CA GLU A 112 2.08 -27.15 -7.94
C GLU A 112 2.04 -26.75 -9.41
N VAL A 113 1.86 -25.45 -9.69
CA VAL A 113 1.82 -24.91 -11.05
C VAL A 113 2.33 -23.48 -11.10
N ASP A 114 3.13 -23.15 -12.12
CA ASP A 114 3.48 -21.76 -12.44
C ASP A 114 2.32 -21.13 -13.22
N LEU A 115 1.72 -20.08 -12.64
CA LEU A 115 0.58 -19.39 -13.24
C LEU A 115 1.00 -18.33 -14.27
N ARG A 116 2.28 -17.91 -14.35
CA ARG A 116 2.74 -16.83 -15.24
C ARG A 116 2.21 -16.90 -16.68
N PRO A 117 2.16 -18.06 -17.35
CA PRO A 117 1.63 -18.15 -18.72
C PRO A 117 0.15 -17.75 -18.82
N LYS A 118 -0.62 -17.93 -17.74
CA LYS A 118 -2.06 -17.66 -17.66
C LYS A 118 -2.37 -16.24 -17.18
N LEU A 119 -1.45 -15.60 -16.47
CA LEU A 119 -1.69 -14.30 -15.84
C LEU A 119 -1.77 -13.17 -16.88
N ARG A 120 -2.76 -12.31 -16.69
CA ARG A 120 -2.98 -11.08 -17.48
C ARG A 120 -3.11 -9.84 -16.62
N THR A 121 -3.04 -10.01 -15.30
CA THR A 121 -3.03 -8.94 -14.29
C THR A 121 -1.89 -9.21 -13.31
N ALA A 122 -1.51 -8.17 -12.57
CA ALA A 122 -0.47 -8.28 -11.55
C ALA A 122 -0.98 -8.79 -10.20
N GLN A 123 -2.28 -8.63 -9.96
CA GLN A 123 -2.92 -8.95 -8.69
C GLN A 123 -4.25 -9.68 -8.89
N MET A 124 -4.62 -10.47 -7.87
CA MET A 124 -5.92 -11.12 -7.71
C MET A 124 -6.47 -10.77 -6.33
N ASP A 125 -7.77 -10.59 -6.18
CA ASP A 125 -8.42 -10.26 -4.90
C ASP A 125 -9.43 -11.30 -4.43
N GLN A 126 -9.62 -12.38 -5.21
CA GLN A 126 -10.59 -13.40 -4.88
C GLN A 126 -10.19 -14.77 -5.43
N LEU A 127 -10.31 -15.78 -4.56
CA LEU A 127 -10.27 -17.19 -4.92
C LEU A 127 -11.72 -17.70 -5.06
N VAL A 128 -12.03 -18.38 -6.16
CA VAL A 128 -13.34 -18.98 -6.40
C VAL A 128 -13.21 -20.48 -6.58
N TRP A 129 -13.71 -21.23 -5.61
CA TRP A 129 -13.78 -22.69 -5.64
C TRP A 129 -15.13 -23.15 -6.18
N ARG A 130 -15.13 -24.12 -7.09
CA ARG A 130 -16.34 -24.75 -7.63
C ARG A 130 -16.21 -26.26 -7.57
N LEU A 131 -17.15 -26.94 -6.92
CA LEU A 131 -17.16 -28.40 -6.84
C LEU A 131 -18.46 -28.97 -7.42
N PRO A 132 -18.39 -30.08 -8.19
CA PRO A 132 -19.57 -30.80 -8.65
C PRO A 132 -20.22 -31.61 -7.53
N ALA A 133 -21.43 -32.13 -7.77
CA ALA A 133 -22.14 -32.95 -6.80
C ALA A 133 -21.34 -34.20 -6.40
N GLY A 134 -21.29 -34.50 -5.10
CA GLY A 134 -20.58 -35.66 -4.56
C GLY A 134 -19.06 -35.47 -4.36
N ALA A 135 -18.48 -34.40 -4.89
CA ALA A 135 -17.07 -34.09 -4.66
C ALA A 135 -16.82 -33.55 -3.24
N ARG A 136 -15.66 -33.88 -2.67
CA ARG A 136 -15.16 -33.30 -1.42
C ARG A 136 -13.72 -32.87 -1.63
N LEU A 137 -13.37 -31.68 -1.14
CA LEU A 137 -12.03 -31.12 -1.21
C LEU A 137 -11.67 -30.52 0.14
N GLU A 138 -10.58 -31.01 0.73
CA GLU A 138 -9.93 -30.44 1.91
C GLU A 138 -8.62 -29.83 1.47
N ILE A 139 -8.47 -28.51 1.64
CA ILE A 139 -7.20 -27.80 1.43
C ILE A 139 -6.52 -27.75 2.79
N GLU A 140 -5.45 -28.54 2.93
CA GLU A 140 -4.60 -28.47 4.11
C GLU A 140 -3.86 -27.12 4.12
N GLU A 141 -3.34 -26.72 2.95
CA GLU A 141 -2.50 -25.55 2.75
C GLU A 141 -2.54 -25.10 1.28
N LEU A 142 -2.63 -23.80 1.03
CA LEU A 142 -2.53 -23.18 -0.27
C LEU A 142 -1.60 -21.98 -0.14
N GLU A 143 -0.63 -21.88 -1.04
CA GLU A 143 0.40 -20.84 -1.04
C GLU A 143 0.57 -20.26 -2.44
N PHE A 144 0.73 -18.94 -2.53
CA PHE A 144 1.30 -18.27 -3.69
C PHE A 144 2.74 -17.91 -3.39
N ARG A 145 3.66 -18.53 -4.13
CA ARG A 145 5.09 -18.43 -3.88
C ARG A 145 5.82 -17.72 -5.01
N ALA A 146 6.88 -17.02 -4.64
CA ALA A 146 7.84 -16.47 -5.57
C ALA A 146 8.71 -17.61 -6.13
N PRO A 147 8.94 -17.67 -7.45
CA PRO A 147 9.78 -18.71 -8.07
C PRO A 147 11.28 -18.55 -7.76
N ALA A 148 11.67 -17.36 -7.28
CA ALA A 148 13.00 -17.00 -6.87
C ALA A 148 12.90 -15.94 -5.76
N SER A 149 14.01 -15.64 -5.07
CA SER A 149 13.98 -14.66 -3.98
C SER A 149 13.53 -13.30 -4.52
N PRO A 150 12.49 -12.68 -3.94
CA PRO A 150 12.02 -11.38 -4.42
C PRO A 150 13.02 -10.27 -4.11
N VAL A 151 13.85 -10.43 -3.07
CA VAL A 151 14.85 -9.44 -2.65
C VAL A 151 16.20 -10.10 -2.33
N PRO A 152 17.31 -9.36 -2.42
CA PRO A 152 18.58 -9.82 -1.85
C PRO A 152 18.48 -9.97 -0.33
N CYS A 153 19.21 -10.93 0.25
CA CYS A 153 19.35 -11.08 1.70
C CYS A 153 20.55 -10.34 2.28
N GLU A 154 21.38 -9.75 1.43
CA GLU A 154 22.54 -8.95 1.81
C GLU A 154 22.25 -7.46 1.59
N GLY A 155 22.76 -6.63 2.50
CA GLY A 155 22.59 -5.19 2.44
C GLY A 155 23.91 -4.44 2.64
N PRO A 156 23.93 -3.11 2.44
CA PRO A 156 25.12 -2.31 2.66
C PRO A 156 25.57 -2.43 4.13
N PRO A 157 26.89 -2.42 4.39
CA PRO A 157 27.41 -2.46 5.75
C PRO A 157 27.04 -1.18 6.50
N LEU A 158 26.92 -1.30 7.82
CA LEU A 158 26.73 -0.15 8.70
C LEU A 158 27.98 0.75 8.69
N PRO A 159 27.84 2.06 8.97
CA PRO A 159 28.98 2.94 9.18
C PRO A 159 29.90 2.41 10.30
N LYS A 160 31.22 2.58 10.16
CA LYS A 160 32.21 2.03 11.10
C LYS A 160 32.01 2.49 12.55
N GLN A 161 31.43 3.67 12.75
CA GLN A 161 31.13 4.26 14.05
C GLN A 161 29.82 3.74 14.69
N ALA A 162 29.02 2.96 13.95
CA ALA A 162 27.78 2.42 14.46
C ALA A 162 28.03 1.13 15.26
N THR A 163 27.50 1.06 16.47
CA THR A 163 27.49 -0.17 17.29
C THR A 163 26.34 -1.06 16.81
N PRO A 164 26.61 -2.30 16.33
CA PRO A 164 25.57 -3.18 15.83
C PRO A 164 24.53 -3.55 16.89
N LEU A 165 23.28 -3.63 16.48
CA LEU A 165 22.14 -4.05 17.30
C LEU A 165 21.58 -5.37 16.78
N ARG A 166 20.94 -6.13 17.68
CA ARG A 166 20.21 -7.34 17.31
C ARG A 166 18.80 -6.99 16.86
N ALA A 167 18.26 -7.75 15.92
CA ALA A 167 16.89 -7.56 15.47
C ALA A 167 16.19 -8.90 15.22
N TYR A 168 14.86 -8.89 15.34
CA TYR A 168 13.99 -10.06 15.24
C TYR A 168 12.73 -9.69 14.47
N GLY A 169 12.33 -10.54 13.53
CA GLY A 169 11.13 -10.32 12.71
C GLY A 169 10.27 -11.57 12.63
N PRO A 170 9.05 -11.45 12.09
CA PRO A 170 8.17 -12.60 11.87
C PRO A 170 8.70 -13.58 10.81
N LEU A 171 9.46 -13.09 9.82
CA LEU A 171 10.10 -13.89 8.77
C LEU A 171 11.63 -13.66 8.77
N ALA A 172 12.35 -14.38 7.91
CA ALA A 172 13.79 -14.22 7.72
C ALA A 172 14.23 -14.30 6.24
N CYS A 173 15.23 -13.49 5.86
CA CYS A 173 16.03 -13.59 4.63
C CYS A 173 17.44 -14.06 5.01
N GLY A 174 17.70 -15.37 4.98
CA GLY A 174 18.91 -15.89 5.62
C GLY A 174 18.88 -15.58 7.12
N GLU A 175 19.84 -14.79 7.62
CA GLU A 175 19.85 -14.33 9.03
C GLU A 175 19.14 -12.99 9.25
N ALA A 176 18.80 -12.26 8.18
CA ALA A 176 18.19 -10.93 8.29
C ALA A 176 16.69 -11.04 8.64
N PRO A 177 16.21 -10.39 9.72
CA PRO A 177 14.79 -10.37 10.03
C PRO A 177 13.99 -9.63 8.95
N ALA A 178 12.77 -10.11 8.70
CA ALA A 178 11.91 -9.55 7.68
C ALA A 178 10.43 -9.58 8.07
N THR A 179 9.64 -8.76 7.39
CA THR A 179 8.17 -8.75 7.48
C THR A 179 7.52 -9.53 6.33
N SER A 180 6.19 -9.67 6.37
CA SER A 180 5.38 -10.39 5.36
C SER A 180 4.50 -9.41 4.60
N LEU A 181 3.97 -9.77 3.43
CA LEU A 181 3.00 -8.95 2.67
C LEU A 181 1.58 -8.89 3.27
N ARG A 182 1.47 -8.93 4.60
CA ARG A 182 0.20 -8.84 5.34
C ARG A 182 -0.06 -7.47 5.94
N GLY A 183 0.90 -6.55 5.88
CA GLY A 183 0.76 -5.17 6.36
C GLY A 183 0.56 -5.02 7.86
N GLN A 184 1.03 -5.98 8.64
CA GLN A 184 0.89 -6.04 10.11
C GLN A 184 2.13 -6.61 10.80
N GLY A 185 3.23 -6.77 10.07
CA GLY A 185 4.50 -7.25 10.59
C GLY A 185 5.29 -6.13 11.26
N ALA A 186 6.07 -6.50 12.26
CA ALA A 186 7.03 -5.60 12.88
C ALA A 186 8.37 -6.31 13.07
N ILE A 187 9.45 -5.65 12.68
CA ILE A 187 10.82 -6.05 13.04
C ILE A 187 11.20 -5.30 14.31
N ARG A 188 11.50 -6.04 15.37
CA ARG A 188 11.93 -5.51 16.66
C ARG A 188 13.45 -5.43 16.73
N ILE A 189 13.97 -4.24 16.98
CA ILE A 189 15.40 -3.98 17.16
C ILE A 189 15.66 -3.84 18.66
N GLN A 190 16.54 -4.69 19.20
CA GLN A 190 16.94 -4.67 20.59
C GLN A 190 18.04 -3.63 20.80
N VAL A 191 17.70 -2.60 21.57
CA VAL A 191 18.57 -1.45 21.81
C VAL A 191 19.29 -1.55 23.15
N GLY A 192 18.72 -2.27 24.11
CA GLY A 192 19.33 -2.48 25.43
C GLY A 192 19.51 -1.21 26.26
N GLY A 193 18.72 -0.16 26.01
CA GLY A 193 18.85 1.12 26.71
C GLY A 193 19.99 2.00 26.21
N ALA A 194 20.57 1.71 25.04
CA ALA A 194 21.65 2.51 24.48
C ALA A 194 21.21 3.96 24.22
N ARG A 195 22.19 4.87 24.27
CA ARG A 195 22.06 6.27 23.87
C ARG A 195 22.81 6.49 22.56
N GLY A 196 22.36 7.46 21.79
CA GLY A 196 23.01 7.88 20.56
C GLY A 196 22.25 9.04 19.93
N ARG A 197 22.79 9.55 18.82
CA ARG A 197 22.18 10.63 18.03
C ARG A 197 21.57 10.13 16.73
N SER A 198 21.94 8.91 16.30
CA SER A 198 21.40 8.29 15.10
C SER A 198 21.26 6.78 15.25
N LEU A 199 20.22 6.24 14.63
CA LEU A 199 20.03 4.82 14.37
C LEU A 199 20.11 4.57 12.87
N TYR A 200 21.13 3.85 12.44
CA TYR A 200 21.30 3.42 11.05
C TYR A 200 20.57 2.09 10.81
N LEU A 201 19.89 1.99 9.68
CA LEU A 201 19.15 0.82 9.24
C LEU A 201 19.61 0.43 7.83
N SER A 202 20.14 -0.77 7.66
CA SER A 202 20.40 -1.36 6.34
C SER A 202 19.13 -2.10 5.91
N LEU A 203 18.36 -1.51 5.01
CA LEU A 203 17.02 -1.99 4.64
C LEU A 203 16.92 -2.30 3.15
N THR A 204 16.10 -3.31 2.85
CA THR A 204 15.50 -3.51 1.52
C THR A 204 13.99 -3.60 1.67
N ALA A 205 13.25 -2.85 0.87
CA ALA A 205 11.81 -3.02 0.75
C ALA A 205 11.48 -3.77 -0.55
N ASN A 206 10.44 -4.60 -0.54
CA ASN A 206 9.81 -5.17 -1.70
C ASN A 206 8.40 -4.61 -1.86
N TYR A 207 8.18 -3.87 -2.94
CA TYR A 207 6.86 -3.45 -3.42
C TYR A 207 6.51 -4.32 -4.63
N PRO A 208 5.72 -5.41 -4.44
CA PRO A 208 5.27 -6.27 -5.54
C PRO A 208 4.34 -5.56 -6.53
N ALA A 209 3.73 -4.45 -6.11
CA ALA A 209 2.80 -3.68 -6.93
C ALA A 209 3.48 -3.15 -8.20
N VAL A 210 2.75 -3.22 -9.32
CA VAL A 210 3.17 -2.69 -10.63
C VAL A 210 2.10 -1.73 -11.15
N THR A 211 2.56 -0.62 -11.70
CA THR A 211 1.74 0.39 -12.36
C THR A 211 1.68 0.09 -13.86
N ASN A 212 0.54 0.24 -14.52
CA ASN A 212 0.40 0.08 -15.98
C ASN A 212 0.88 -1.29 -16.52
N PHE A 213 0.55 -2.37 -15.79
CA PHE A 213 0.96 -3.72 -16.15
C PHE A 213 0.53 -4.10 -17.58
N ARG A 214 1.47 -4.67 -18.35
CA ARG A 214 1.22 -5.23 -19.68
C ARG A 214 1.65 -6.71 -19.72
N PRO A 215 0.73 -7.65 -20.03
CA PRO A 215 1.07 -9.06 -20.19
C PRO A 215 2.22 -9.27 -21.18
N GLY A 216 3.13 -10.19 -20.85
CA GLY A 216 4.29 -10.52 -21.69
C GLY A 216 5.45 -9.51 -21.65
N GLN A 217 5.32 -8.38 -20.96
CA GLN A 217 6.44 -7.46 -20.71
C GLN A 217 7.12 -7.76 -19.36
N PRO A 218 8.43 -7.45 -19.21
CA PRO A 218 9.11 -7.55 -17.92
C PRO A 218 8.48 -6.59 -16.90
N ALA A 219 8.00 -7.11 -15.78
CA ALA A 219 7.37 -6.29 -14.74
C ALA A 219 8.29 -5.23 -14.15
N ASP A 220 9.60 -5.42 -14.16
CA ASP A 220 10.55 -4.45 -13.59
C ASP A 220 10.53 -3.09 -14.30
N ARG A 221 10.00 -3.02 -15.53
CA ARG A 221 9.76 -1.73 -16.22
C ARG A 221 8.60 -0.91 -15.63
N TRP A 222 7.66 -1.60 -15.01
CA TRP A 222 6.34 -1.10 -14.61
C TRP A 222 6.19 -1.05 -13.07
N ARG A 223 7.16 -1.62 -12.36
CA ARG A 223 7.21 -1.63 -10.91
C ARG A 223 7.55 -0.25 -10.37
N ILE A 224 6.99 0.05 -9.20
CA ILE A 224 7.37 1.21 -8.40
C ILE A 224 8.89 1.13 -8.14
N ARG A 225 9.64 2.17 -8.49
CA ARG A 225 11.10 2.21 -8.27
C ARG A 225 11.45 2.60 -6.85
N GLU A 226 10.70 3.54 -6.31
CA GLU A 226 10.78 4.04 -4.96
C GLU A 226 9.40 4.50 -4.51
N SER A 227 9.16 4.47 -3.21
CA SER A 227 7.97 5.05 -2.61
C SER A 227 8.36 6.23 -1.75
N SER A 228 7.75 7.39 -2.03
CA SER A 228 7.74 8.54 -1.11
C SER A 228 6.54 8.49 -0.16
N ASP A 229 5.70 7.46 -0.24
CA ASP A 229 4.63 7.25 0.75
C ASP A 229 5.23 6.74 2.06
N THR A 230 5.57 7.72 2.90
CA THR A 230 6.21 7.56 4.20
C THR A 230 5.36 6.73 5.17
N ALA A 231 4.03 6.67 4.98
CA ALA A 231 3.14 5.89 5.84
C ALA A 231 3.36 4.37 5.72
N THR A 232 4.02 3.91 4.65
CA THR A 232 4.16 2.49 4.35
C THR A 232 5.17 1.78 5.25
N VAL A 233 6.27 2.46 5.62
CA VAL A 233 7.32 1.93 6.49
C VAL A 233 7.60 2.94 7.60
N ILE A 234 7.25 2.58 8.83
CA ILE A 234 7.38 3.47 9.99
C ILE A 234 8.27 2.83 11.05
N ALA A 235 9.18 3.61 11.60
CA ALA A 235 9.93 3.23 12.78
C ALA A 235 9.29 3.85 14.02
N ARG A 236 8.77 3.01 14.92
CA ARG A 236 8.31 3.42 16.24
C ARG A 236 9.46 3.34 17.23
N LEU A 237 9.85 4.48 17.78
CA LEU A 237 10.91 4.64 18.75
C LEU A 237 10.28 4.75 20.15
N ASP A 238 10.67 3.86 21.06
CA ASP A 238 10.21 3.87 22.45
C ASP A 238 11.36 4.27 23.38
N TYR A 239 11.21 5.42 24.04
CA TYR A 239 12.11 5.95 25.05
C TYR A 239 11.48 5.83 26.45
N GLU A 240 12.27 6.09 27.48
CA GLU A 240 11.72 6.10 28.85
C GLU A 240 10.65 7.20 29.03
N GLY A 241 9.39 6.80 29.00
CA GLY A 241 8.24 7.70 29.21
C GLY A 241 7.83 8.50 27.97
N PHE A 242 8.35 8.18 26.78
CA PHE A 242 8.02 8.88 25.54
C PHE A 242 8.11 7.95 24.34
N GLN A 243 7.16 8.09 23.40
CA GLN A 243 7.15 7.37 22.15
C GLN A 243 7.02 8.36 20.99
N GLU A 244 7.70 8.06 19.90
CA GLU A 244 7.55 8.80 18.65
C GLU A 244 7.60 7.84 17.46
N GLU A 245 7.10 8.32 16.32
CA GLU A 245 7.15 7.62 15.05
C GLU A 245 7.98 8.46 14.08
N GLN A 246 8.89 7.81 13.37
CA GLN A 246 9.74 8.43 12.37
C GLN A 246 9.73 7.63 11.07
N PHE A 247 9.96 8.32 9.96
CA PHE A 247 10.15 7.72 8.66
C PHE A 247 11.64 7.55 8.37
N PRO A 248 12.09 6.38 7.91
CA PRO A 248 13.49 6.20 7.50
C PRO A 248 13.92 7.25 6.48
N LEU A 249 15.03 7.94 6.75
CA LEU A 249 15.65 8.87 5.80
C LEU A 249 16.71 8.14 4.99
N LEU A 250 16.62 8.15 3.66
CA LEU A 250 17.63 7.55 2.79
C LEU A 250 18.95 8.32 2.91
N LEU A 251 20.00 7.67 3.41
CA LEU A 251 21.24 8.38 3.79
C LEU A 251 21.97 9.00 2.58
N ALA A 252 21.96 8.30 1.43
CA ALA A 252 22.68 8.73 0.24
C ALA A 252 22.07 9.97 -0.43
N GLU A 253 20.77 10.17 -0.27
CA GLU A 253 20.01 11.25 -0.93
C GLU A 253 19.45 12.27 0.06
N GLN A 254 19.50 11.98 1.37
CA GLN A 254 18.92 12.80 2.43
C GLN A 254 17.43 13.09 2.20
N ARG A 255 16.68 12.09 1.72
CA ARG A 255 15.23 12.20 1.41
C ARG A 255 14.43 11.09 2.07
N HIS A 256 13.17 11.36 2.41
CA HIS A 256 12.24 10.36 2.96
C HIS A 256 11.62 9.52 1.83
N VAL A 257 12.45 8.65 1.25
CA VAL A 257 12.05 7.72 0.19
C VAL A 257 12.53 6.33 0.53
N VAL A 258 11.78 5.30 0.17
CA VAL A 258 12.18 3.90 0.33
C VAL A 258 12.37 3.27 -1.04
N LEU A 259 13.57 2.75 -1.30
CA LEU A 259 13.93 2.16 -2.59
C LEU A 259 13.38 0.74 -2.72
N ASN A 260 12.78 0.43 -3.87
CA ASN A 260 12.23 -0.89 -4.13
C ASN A 260 13.32 -1.86 -4.59
N ARG A 261 13.44 -3.02 -3.91
CA ARG A 261 14.36 -4.14 -4.14
C ARG A 261 15.84 -3.76 -4.19
N LYS A 262 16.18 -2.55 -3.74
CA LYS A 262 17.54 -2.04 -3.69
C LYS A 262 17.93 -1.85 -2.23
N PRO A 263 18.86 -2.67 -1.72
CA PRO A 263 19.42 -2.45 -0.39
C PRO A 263 20.02 -1.06 -0.28
N ALA A 264 19.64 -0.35 0.77
CA ALA A 264 20.15 0.98 1.03
C ALA A 264 20.31 1.22 2.53
N LEU A 265 21.10 2.24 2.86
CA LEU A 265 21.32 2.66 4.23
C LEU A 265 20.38 3.83 4.53
N TYR A 266 19.64 3.69 5.62
CA TYR A 266 18.70 4.66 6.13
C TYR A 266 19.12 5.10 7.52
N VAL A 267 18.60 6.24 7.96
CA VAL A 267 18.90 6.80 9.27
C VAL A 267 17.63 7.35 9.92
N LEU A 268 17.56 7.20 11.24
CA LEU A 268 16.60 7.85 12.13
C LEU A 268 17.36 8.76 13.08
N ALA A 269 16.78 9.91 13.40
CA ALA A 269 17.33 10.81 14.41
C ALA A 269 16.95 10.28 15.80
N LEU A 270 17.87 10.33 16.75
CA LEU A 270 17.58 9.95 18.14
C LEU A 270 17.76 11.15 19.06
N ASP A 271 16.96 11.22 20.13
CA ASP A 271 17.19 12.16 21.22
C ASP A 271 18.38 11.67 22.08
N PRO A 272 19.53 12.38 22.10
CA PRO A 272 20.71 11.94 22.83
C PRO A 272 20.55 11.98 24.36
N GLU A 273 19.59 12.76 24.88
CA GLU A 273 19.36 12.91 26.30
C GLU A 273 18.52 11.75 26.85
N ARG A 274 17.78 11.05 25.99
CA ARG A 274 16.89 9.96 26.35
C ARG A 274 17.52 8.59 26.09
N ARG A 275 17.20 7.61 26.94
CA ARG A 275 17.57 6.21 26.70
C ARG A 275 16.51 5.56 25.82
N LEU A 276 16.95 4.96 24.71
CA LEU A 276 16.07 4.25 23.80
C LEU A 276 15.87 2.81 24.28
N ARG A 277 14.62 2.42 24.54
CA ARG A 277 14.25 1.10 25.07
C ARG A 277 14.10 0.07 23.96
N SER A 278 13.35 0.42 22.92
CA SER A 278 13.09 -0.44 21.78
C SER A 278 12.83 0.36 20.52
N VAL A 279 13.11 -0.26 19.38
CA VAL A 279 12.62 0.23 18.08
C VAL A 279 11.85 -0.88 17.41
N GLU A 280 10.71 -0.53 16.83
CA GLU A 280 9.94 -1.42 15.98
C GLU A 280 9.79 -0.81 14.59
N LEU A 281 10.19 -1.56 13.56
CA LEU A 281 10.01 -1.18 12.17
C LEU A 281 8.77 -1.89 11.63
N TRP A 282 7.73 -1.12 11.31
CA TRP A 282 6.41 -1.61 10.91
C TRP A 282 6.24 -1.52 9.39
N ASP A 283 5.73 -2.58 8.79
CA ASP A 283 5.11 -2.50 7.46
C ASP A 283 3.60 -2.24 7.61
N ARG A 284 3.15 -1.02 7.32
CA ARG A 284 1.73 -0.66 7.52
C ARG A 284 0.86 -0.92 6.29
N SER A 285 1.36 -1.74 5.36
CA SER A 285 0.76 -1.93 4.05
C SER A 285 0.94 -3.36 3.58
N GLU A 286 -0.14 -3.97 3.08
CA GLU A 286 -0.12 -5.25 2.36
C GLU A 286 0.59 -5.18 0.99
N HIS A 287 1.07 -4.00 0.64
CA HIS A 287 1.84 -3.70 -0.56
C HIS A 287 3.35 -3.62 -0.33
N VAL A 288 3.83 -3.82 0.91
CA VAL A 288 5.26 -3.76 1.22
C VAL A 288 5.69 -4.94 2.08
N GLN A 289 6.89 -5.42 1.82
CA GLN A 289 7.62 -6.35 2.67
C GLN A 289 9.01 -5.76 2.92
N VAL A 290 9.49 -5.79 4.16
CA VAL A 290 10.75 -5.16 4.56
C VAL A 290 11.72 -6.22 5.06
N VAL A 291 12.98 -6.11 4.66
CA VAL A 291 14.11 -6.88 5.18
C VAL A 291 15.08 -5.92 5.86
N LEU A 292 15.43 -6.19 7.11
CA LEU A 292 16.44 -5.44 7.87
C LEU A 292 17.72 -6.27 7.93
N HIS A 293 18.71 -5.91 7.12
CA HIS A 293 19.99 -6.61 7.05
C HIS A 293 20.88 -6.34 8.27
N ALA A 294 20.84 -5.11 8.78
CA ALA A 294 21.59 -4.69 9.95
C ALA A 294 20.99 -3.42 10.55
N ALA A 295 21.14 -3.24 11.85
CA ALA A 295 20.83 -1.99 12.54
C ALA A 295 21.99 -1.60 13.46
N GLY A 296 22.24 -0.31 13.63
CA GLY A 296 23.28 0.14 14.56
C GLY A 296 23.11 1.57 15.04
N ILE A 297 23.47 1.81 16.30
CA ILE A 297 23.41 3.15 16.92
C ILE A 297 24.76 3.83 16.84
N SER A 298 24.76 5.14 16.63
CA SER A 298 25.94 5.98 16.62
C SER A 298 25.73 7.29 17.39
N ASN A 299 26.84 7.85 17.88
CA ASN A 299 26.88 9.19 18.46
C ASN A 299 27.03 10.29 17.40
N ALA A 300 27.21 9.94 16.12
CA ALA A 300 27.14 10.90 15.03
C ALA A 300 25.70 11.41 14.86
N ALA A 301 25.54 12.71 14.60
CA ALA A 301 24.24 13.28 14.27
C ALA A 301 23.70 12.65 12.97
N ALA A 302 22.40 12.41 12.92
CA ALA A 302 21.74 12.12 11.65
C ALA A 302 21.88 13.35 10.73
N PRO A 303 22.13 13.16 9.42
CA PRO A 303 22.03 14.27 8.47
C PRO A 303 20.60 14.81 8.47
N GLU A 304 20.48 16.11 8.19
CA GLU A 304 19.19 16.75 7.97
C GLU A 304 18.63 16.30 6.61
N ALA A 305 17.30 16.25 6.51
CA ALA A 305 16.66 15.99 5.23
C ALA A 305 16.95 17.18 4.29
N GLN A 306 17.39 16.89 3.07
CA GLN A 306 17.54 17.91 2.06
C GLN A 306 16.15 18.30 1.56
N GLU A 307 15.80 19.57 1.69
CA GLU A 307 14.57 20.10 1.09
C GLU A 307 14.62 19.87 -0.42
N GLU A 308 13.63 19.14 -0.95
CA GLU A 308 13.52 18.95 -2.39
C GLU A 308 13.19 20.30 -3.02
N ALA A 309 14.14 20.85 -3.77
CA ALA A 309 13.96 22.11 -4.47
C ALA A 309 12.73 21.97 -5.39
N LEU A 310 11.70 22.79 -5.14
CA LEU A 310 10.51 22.79 -5.96
C LEU A 310 10.91 22.98 -7.43
N PRO A 311 10.30 22.24 -8.37
CA PRO A 311 10.58 22.43 -9.79
C PRO A 311 10.42 23.91 -10.12
N GLN A 312 11.47 24.51 -10.69
CA GLN A 312 11.41 25.89 -11.14
C GLN A 312 10.24 26.00 -12.12
N ALA A 313 9.26 26.83 -11.79
CA ALA A 313 8.15 27.08 -12.68
C ALA A 313 8.73 27.53 -14.04
N PRO A 314 8.26 26.96 -15.18
CA PRO A 314 8.72 27.40 -16.47
C PRO A 314 8.51 28.91 -16.58
N ALA A 315 9.54 29.63 -17.05
CA ALA A 315 9.48 31.07 -17.23
C ALA A 315 8.21 31.41 -18.02
N ALA A 316 7.32 32.19 -17.42
CA ALA A 316 6.04 32.53 -18.01
C ALA A 316 6.30 33.11 -19.41
N SER A 317 5.81 32.42 -20.44
CA SER A 317 5.83 32.96 -21.79
C SER A 317 5.06 34.27 -21.77
N ALA A 318 5.71 35.33 -22.26
CA ALA A 318 5.15 36.67 -22.35
C ALA A 318 4.00 36.71 -23.36
N HIS A 319 2.85 36.18 -22.97
CA HIS A 319 1.60 36.41 -23.67
C HIS A 319 0.90 37.63 -23.03
N PRO A 320 0.34 38.55 -23.85
CA PRO A 320 -0.37 39.70 -23.33
C PRO A 320 -1.57 39.22 -22.50
N VAL A 321 -1.53 39.53 -21.20
CA VAL A 321 -2.56 39.20 -20.23
C VAL A 321 -3.83 39.95 -20.60
N ARG A 322 -4.79 39.23 -21.18
CA ARG A 322 -6.19 39.64 -21.23
C ARG A 322 -6.68 39.68 -19.78
N GLN A 323 -7.12 40.85 -19.30
CA GLN A 323 -7.70 40.98 -17.95
C GLN A 323 -8.85 39.98 -17.78
N PRO A 324 -8.78 39.04 -16.82
CA PRO A 324 -9.88 38.11 -16.57
C PRO A 324 -11.00 38.83 -15.79
N SER A 325 -12.21 38.82 -16.34
CA SER A 325 -13.42 39.29 -15.66
C SER A 325 -13.85 38.30 -14.56
N LEU A 326 -14.60 38.78 -13.57
CA LEU A 326 -14.94 38.05 -12.35
C LEU A 326 -16.04 36.97 -12.54
N GLU A 327 -15.81 35.99 -13.43
CA GLU A 327 -15.95 34.55 -13.10
C GLU A 327 -14.79 34.12 -12.14
N GLY A 328 -14.40 35.04 -11.26
CA GLY A 328 -13.03 35.25 -10.78
C GLY A 328 -12.95 35.33 -9.28
N SER A 329 -13.20 34.21 -8.62
CA SER A 329 -12.62 34.00 -7.31
C SER A 329 -11.14 33.63 -7.49
N VAL A 330 -10.26 34.27 -6.70
CA VAL A 330 -8.84 33.85 -6.62
C VAL A 330 -8.69 32.47 -5.97
N TRP A 331 -9.74 31.97 -5.32
CA TRP A 331 -9.75 30.71 -4.58
C TRP A 331 -10.36 29.55 -5.37
N PHE A 332 -11.31 29.81 -6.27
CA PHE A 332 -11.99 28.77 -7.05
C PHE A 332 -12.52 29.31 -8.39
N ARG A 333 -12.80 28.41 -9.32
CA ARG A 333 -13.42 28.63 -10.62
C ARG A 333 -14.49 27.56 -10.84
N ILE A 334 -15.60 27.92 -11.45
CA ILE A 334 -16.62 26.97 -11.87
C ILE A 334 -16.64 26.99 -13.40
N GLN A 335 -16.53 25.83 -14.04
CA GLN A 335 -16.57 25.72 -15.50
C GLN A 335 -17.53 24.61 -15.95
N PRO A 336 -17.99 24.61 -17.21
CA PRO A 336 -18.81 23.53 -17.76
C PRO A 336 -18.03 22.22 -17.78
N SER A 337 -18.69 21.10 -17.47
CA SER A 337 -18.06 19.79 -17.65
C SER A 337 -17.77 19.51 -19.14
N PRO A 338 -16.70 18.76 -19.49
CA PRO A 338 -16.35 18.47 -20.87
C PRO A 338 -17.53 17.89 -21.67
N GLY A 339 -17.85 18.52 -22.80
CA GLY A 339 -18.95 18.09 -23.67
C GLY A 339 -20.35 18.48 -23.20
N LYS A 340 -20.49 19.30 -22.14
CA LYS A 340 -21.77 19.83 -21.65
C LYS A 340 -21.89 21.33 -21.94
N ALA A 341 -23.13 21.78 -22.13
CA ALA A 341 -23.42 23.20 -22.25
C ALA A 341 -23.11 23.92 -20.92
N ALA A 342 -22.71 25.19 -21.01
CA ALA A 342 -22.48 25.98 -19.81
C ALA A 342 -23.75 26.11 -18.96
N PRO A 343 -23.64 26.04 -17.63
CA PRO A 343 -24.75 26.37 -16.74
C PRO A 343 -25.36 27.73 -17.10
N PRO A 344 -26.70 27.88 -17.07
CA PRO A 344 -27.32 29.19 -17.25
C PRO A 344 -26.74 30.21 -16.25
N ALA A 345 -26.58 31.46 -16.69
CA ALA A 345 -26.10 32.52 -15.80
C ALA A 345 -26.97 32.61 -14.53
N GLY A 346 -26.34 32.55 -13.36
CA GLY A 346 -27.03 32.56 -12.07
C GLY A 346 -27.63 31.22 -11.62
N ALA A 347 -27.47 30.15 -12.40
CA ALA A 347 -27.90 28.80 -12.01
C ALA A 347 -27.13 28.24 -10.81
N LEU A 348 -25.87 28.65 -10.62
CA LEU A 348 -25.05 28.23 -9.50
C LEU A 348 -24.74 29.44 -8.62
N GLN A 349 -24.97 29.32 -7.31
CA GLN A 349 -24.59 30.31 -6.31
C GLN A 349 -23.50 29.74 -5.40
N PRO A 350 -22.22 30.05 -5.66
CA PRO A 350 -21.14 29.74 -4.74
C PRO A 350 -21.10 30.74 -3.57
N GLU A 351 -20.81 30.25 -2.38
CA GLU A 351 -20.60 31.06 -1.18
C GLU A 351 -19.39 30.52 -0.41
N LEU A 352 -18.38 31.39 -0.18
CA LEU A 352 -17.21 31.10 0.64
C LEU A 352 -17.27 31.96 1.90
N LYS A 353 -17.41 31.32 3.06
CA LYS A 353 -17.37 31.96 4.37
C LYS A 353 -16.08 31.63 5.09
N VAL A 354 -15.29 32.64 5.43
CA VAL A 354 -14.05 32.47 6.20
C VAL A 354 -14.25 33.03 7.61
N THR A 355 -14.12 32.19 8.63
CA THR A 355 -14.27 32.57 10.04
C THR A 355 -12.95 32.40 10.79
N PRO A 356 -12.49 33.42 11.54
CA PRO A 356 -11.37 33.26 12.46
C PRO A 356 -11.68 32.24 13.57
N SER A 357 -10.68 31.50 14.03
CA SER A 357 -10.77 30.54 15.14
C SER A 357 -9.47 30.54 15.95
N ALA A 358 -9.49 29.97 17.16
CA ALA A 358 -8.31 29.83 18.00
C ALA A 358 -7.18 28.99 17.36
N GLN A 359 -7.49 28.22 16.31
CA GLN A 359 -6.57 27.33 15.60
C GLN A 359 -6.21 27.84 14.19
N GLY A 360 -6.54 29.09 13.85
CA GLY A 360 -6.34 29.69 12.52
C GLY A 360 -7.64 30.12 11.86
N ARG A 361 -7.69 30.19 10.52
CA ARG A 361 -8.92 30.54 9.78
C ARG A 361 -9.63 29.28 9.28
N LEU A 362 -10.92 29.19 9.52
CA LEU A 362 -11.78 28.14 8.97
C LEU A 362 -12.51 28.68 7.75
N ALA A 363 -12.33 28.04 6.60
CA ALA A 363 -13.04 28.36 5.37
C ALA A 363 -14.14 27.31 5.12
N ASN A 364 -15.36 27.76 4.90
CA ASN A 364 -16.49 26.94 4.51
C ASN A 364 -16.95 27.36 3.12
N PHE A 365 -16.92 26.44 2.17
CA PHE A 365 -17.35 26.67 0.80
C PHE A 365 -18.61 25.86 0.50
N SER A 366 -19.62 26.54 -0.04
CA SER A 366 -20.88 25.91 -0.47
C SER A 366 -21.24 26.36 -1.89
N VAL A 367 -21.89 25.48 -2.65
CA VAL A 367 -22.44 25.82 -3.97
C VAL A 367 -23.88 25.36 -4.01
N THR A 368 -24.79 26.28 -4.29
CA THR A 368 -26.22 26.02 -4.40
C THR A 368 -26.66 26.02 -5.85
N ASN A 369 -27.31 24.96 -6.32
CA ASN A 369 -27.97 24.94 -7.63
C ASN A 369 -29.36 25.60 -7.53
N LYS A 370 -29.54 26.73 -8.22
CA LYS A 370 -30.79 27.49 -8.36
C LYS A 370 -31.55 27.20 -9.66
N ALA A 371 -31.01 26.38 -10.56
CA ALA A 371 -31.73 25.99 -11.76
C ALA A 371 -32.93 25.10 -11.42
N ARG A 372 -33.92 25.10 -12.32
CA ARG A 372 -35.07 24.17 -12.24
C ARG A 372 -34.67 22.72 -12.51
N GLU A 373 -33.51 22.51 -13.13
CA GLU A 373 -32.98 21.22 -13.53
C GLU A 373 -31.59 20.98 -12.91
N PRO A 374 -31.15 19.71 -12.77
CA PRO A 374 -29.79 19.40 -12.37
C PRO A 374 -28.76 20.01 -13.35
N VAL A 375 -27.70 20.59 -12.79
CA VAL A 375 -26.61 21.22 -13.56
C VAL A 375 -25.32 20.43 -13.34
N GLU A 376 -24.61 20.09 -14.42
CA GLU A 376 -23.27 19.51 -14.38
C GLU A 376 -22.21 20.60 -14.54
N PHE A 377 -21.23 20.63 -13.63
CA PHE A 377 -20.14 21.61 -13.64
C PHE A 377 -18.88 21.02 -13.01
N GLU A 378 -17.72 21.60 -13.33
CA GLU A 378 -16.45 21.36 -12.65
C GLU A 378 -16.13 22.54 -11.73
N LEU A 379 -15.73 22.24 -10.49
CA LEU A 379 -15.21 23.21 -9.54
C LEU A 379 -13.70 23.04 -9.46
N ILE A 380 -12.97 24.05 -9.89
CA ILE A 380 -11.50 24.08 -9.93
C ILE A 380 -11.01 25.03 -8.86
N PHE A 381 -10.09 24.60 -8.01
CA PHE A 381 -9.33 25.51 -7.15
C PHE A 381 -8.04 25.86 -7.89
N PRO A 382 -7.87 27.10 -8.42
CA PRO A 382 -6.62 27.47 -9.08
C PRO A 382 -5.46 27.28 -8.11
N ALA A 383 -4.35 26.74 -8.62
CA ALA A 383 -3.12 26.56 -7.85
C ALA A 383 -2.79 27.85 -7.11
N LEU A 384 -2.78 27.80 -5.78
CA LEU A 384 -2.45 28.94 -4.96
C LEU A 384 -0.98 29.30 -5.15
N GLN A 385 -0.72 30.57 -5.45
CA GLN A 385 0.64 31.11 -5.30
C GLN A 385 0.92 31.27 -3.81
N VAL A 386 1.69 30.32 -3.28
CA VAL A 386 2.24 30.42 -1.93
C VAL A 386 3.41 31.42 -1.95
N ARG A 387 3.40 32.37 -1.03
CA ARG A 387 4.55 33.25 -0.75
C ARG A 387 5.02 32.95 0.67
N VAL A 388 6.32 33.03 0.90
CA VAL A 388 6.87 32.97 2.26
C VAL A 388 6.27 34.14 3.05
N ALA A 389 5.66 33.84 4.19
CA ALA A 389 5.05 34.84 5.03
C ALA A 389 6.14 35.64 5.76
N GLU A 390 6.05 36.97 5.71
CA GLU A 390 6.94 37.86 6.47
C GLU A 390 6.66 37.78 7.98
N ASP A 391 5.48 37.31 8.36
CA ASP A 391 5.07 37.00 9.73
C ASP A 391 4.92 35.47 9.89
N PRO A 392 5.67 34.83 10.81
CA PRO A 392 5.58 33.39 11.11
C PRO A 392 4.17 32.90 11.45
N GLY A 393 3.24 33.79 11.85
CA GLY A 393 1.85 33.47 12.14
C GLY A 393 0.94 33.29 10.92
N SER A 394 1.41 33.56 9.70
CA SER A 394 0.58 33.57 8.49
C SER A 394 0.87 32.38 7.57
N VAL A 395 0.49 31.17 7.98
CA VAL A 395 0.61 29.95 7.16
C VAL A 395 -0.74 29.59 6.55
N TYR A 396 -0.79 29.42 5.22
CA TYR A 396 -1.98 28.94 4.51
C TYR A 396 -1.65 27.72 3.65
N TYR A 397 -2.37 26.62 3.85
CA TYR A 397 -2.39 25.47 2.96
C TYR A 397 -3.81 25.26 2.42
N VAL A 398 -3.93 24.91 1.14
CA VAL A 398 -5.19 24.46 0.54
C VAL A 398 -4.91 23.20 -0.25
N PHE A 399 -5.53 22.09 0.17
CA PHE A 399 -5.74 20.93 -0.68
C PHE A 399 -7.12 20.32 -0.40
N PRO A 400 -8.02 20.23 -1.40
CA PRO A 400 -9.17 19.35 -1.31
C PRO A 400 -8.71 17.89 -1.47
N ARG A 401 -9.35 16.98 -0.73
CA ARG A 401 -9.10 15.55 -0.84
C ARG A 401 -9.49 15.03 -2.23
N GLN A 402 -8.78 14.00 -2.69
CA GLN A 402 -9.13 13.17 -3.84
C GLN A 402 -10.58 12.63 -3.71
N GLY A 403 -11.43 12.95 -4.69
CA GLY A 403 -12.75 12.33 -4.89
C GLY A 403 -13.96 13.20 -4.55
N ALA A 404 -14.84 13.41 -5.54
CA ALA A 404 -16.16 14.01 -5.35
C ALA A 404 -17.22 12.90 -5.18
N VAL A 405 -18.12 13.04 -4.20
CA VAL A 405 -19.33 12.22 -4.07
C VAL A 405 -20.54 13.07 -4.46
N ILE A 406 -21.26 12.68 -5.50
CA ILE A 406 -22.46 13.37 -5.99
C ILE A 406 -23.69 12.82 -5.23
N SER A 407 -24.43 13.70 -4.55
CA SER A 407 -25.65 13.36 -3.79
C SER A 407 -26.80 14.30 -4.15
N ARG A 408 -28.05 13.78 -4.14
CA ARG A 408 -29.29 14.57 -4.31
C ARG A 408 -29.86 15.15 -3.01
N ALA A 409 -29.31 14.77 -1.86
CA ALA A 409 -29.70 15.30 -0.56
C ALA A 409 -28.73 16.41 -0.13
N GLU A 410 -29.27 17.48 0.47
CA GLU A 410 -28.49 18.50 1.15
C GLU A 410 -27.66 17.85 2.26
N ARG A 411 -26.34 18.04 2.22
CA ARG A 411 -25.40 17.51 3.22
C ARG A 411 -24.34 18.56 3.53
N SER A 412 -24.13 18.82 4.82
CA SER A 412 -22.95 19.54 5.29
C SER A 412 -21.81 18.57 5.50
N TRP A 413 -20.63 18.91 4.99
CA TRP A 413 -19.40 18.15 5.18
C TRP A 413 -18.40 19.05 5.92
N SER A 414 -17.81 18.54 6.99
CA SER A 414 -16.72 19.19 7.70
C SER A 414 -15.57 18.21 7.83
N ALA A 415 -14.37 18.63 7.48
CA ALA A 415 -13.15 17.88 7.77
C ALA A 415 -12.27 18.72 8.69
N THR A 416 -11.80 18.11 9.78
CA THR A 416 -10.83 18.73 10.68
C THR A 416 -9.44 18.42 10.16
N TYR A 417 -8.70 19.45 9.77
CA TYR A 417 -7.28 19.35 9.43
C TYR A 417 -6.50 19.74 10.68
N THR A 418 -5.77 18.79 11.25
CA THR A 418 -4.88 19.02 12.41
C THR A 418 -3.42 19.02 11.96
N ALA A 419 -2.53 19.62 12.75
CA ALA A 419 -1.08 19.69 12.47
C ALA A 419 -0.36 18.32 12.38
N ASN A 420 -1.03 17.21 12.67
CA ASN A 420 -0.45 15.85 12.63
C ASN A 420 -0.50 15.18 11.24
N PHE A 421 -0.50 15.95 10.15
CA PHE A 421 -0.40 15.37 8.81
C PHE A 421 1.08 15.31 8.40
N PRO A 422 1.64 14.13 8.12
CA PRO A 422 2.97 14.02 7.53
C PRO A 422 2.88 14.49 6.08
N LEU A 423 3.80 15.36 5.68
CA LEU A 423 3.99 15.79 4.29
C LEU A 423 4.31 14.60 3.38
#